data_AF-A0A511XCU4-F1
#
_entry.id   AF-A0A511XCU4-F1
#
_cell.length_a   1.000
_cell.length_b   1.000
_cell.length_c   1.000
_cell.angle_alpha   90.00
_cell.angle_beta   90.00
_cell.angle_gamma   90.00
#
_symmetry.space_group_name_H-M   'P 1'
#
loop_
_entity.id
_entity.type
_entity.pdbx_description
1 polymer ?
#
loop_
_entity_poly.entity_id
_entity_poly.type
_entity_poly.pdbx_seq_one_letter_code
_entity_poly.pdbx_strand_id
1 'polypeptide(L)'
;MNDSAPIPHIFIATPCFGGVVTQTYMQSILGSVLSAPHQGLELTLSMVGNDALITRCRNTLLHQFFSQSHATHILFVDSDIGFQPDAIGRLVATKKDLVAGLYPLKDRYWDALTDAQTQRGEPPATASLRYVGECERLHEATPAGNGASLVEAGYAGTGFMLISRRAERFCATRGGRGIRPVRLHD
;
A
#
# COMPACT_ATOMS: atom_id res chain seq x y z
N MET A 1 13.39 -25.32 -21.91
CA MET A 1 12.40 -25.28 -20.81
C MET A 1 12.31 -23.83 -20.37
N ASN A 2 11.20 -23.15 -20.65
CA ASN A 2 10.99 -21.77 -20.21
C ASN A 2 10.69 -21.81 -18.70
N ASP A 3 11.69 -21.50 -17.87
CA ASP A 3 11.46 -21.12 -16.47
C ASP A 3 10.86 -19.71 -16.48
N SER A 4 9.57 -19.61 -16.80
CA SER A 4 8.79 -18.41 -16.49
C SER A 4 8.76 -18.28 -14.97
N ALA A 5 9.32 -17.19 -14.45
CA ALA A 5 9.27 -16.88 -13.02
C ALA A 5 7.84 -17.03 -12.49
N PRO A 6 7.64 -17.59 -11.29
CA PRO A 6 6.31 -17.83 -10.76
C PRO A 6 5.52 -16.52 -10.67
N ILE A 7 4.27 -16.57 -11.12
CA ILE A 7 3.33 -15.44 -11.11
C ILE A 7 3.14 -14.99 -9.64
N PRO A 8 3.40 -13.72 -9.30
CA PRO A 8 3.15 -13.22 -7.96
C PRO A 8 1.67 -13.29 -7.61
N HIS A 9 1.34 -14.11 -6.60
CA HIS A 9 0.01 -14.16 -6.01
C HIS A 9 -0.06 -13.25 -4.78
N ILE A 10 -0.97 -12.29 -4.79
CA ILE A 10 -1.14 -11.25 -3.75
C ILE A 10 -2.44 -11.51 -2.99
N PHE A 11 -2.31 -11.72 -1.68
CA PHE A 11 -3.42 -11.81 -0.75
C PHE A 11 -3.76 -10.41 -0.23
N ILE A 12 -4.81 -9.80 -0.75
CA ILE A 12 -5.33 -8.51 -0.30
C ILE A 12 -6.10 -8.73 1.00
N ALA A 13 -5.60 -8.15 2.08
CA ALA A 13 -6.08 -8.29 3.43
C ALA A 13 -6.68 -6.97 3.90
N THR A 14 -8.01 -6.92 4.02
CA THR A 14 -8.72 -5.69 4.37
C THR A 14 -9.49 -5.81 5.67
N PRO A 15 -9.03 -5.13 6.75
CA PRO A 15 -9.82 -4.99 7.95
C PRO A 15 -10.96 -3.98 7.69
N CYS A 16 -12.21 -4.44 7.78
CA CYS A 16 -13.39 -3.62 7.56
C CYS A 16 -14.05 -3.28 8.90
N PHE A 17 -13.66 -2.19 9.56
CA PHE A 17 -14.31 -1.81 10.83
C PHE A 17 -15.84 -1.68 10.65
N GLY A 18 -16.60 -2.40 11.47
CA GLY A 18 -18.07 -2.43 11.37
C GLY A 18 -18.62 -3.05 10.07
N GLY A 19 -17.81 -3.79 9.32
CA GLY A 19 -18.19 -4.39 8.04
C GLY A 19 -18.38 -3.39 6.90
N VAL A 20 -17.92 -2.15 7.06
CA VAL A 20 -18.12 -1.08 6.07
C VAL A 20 -16.89 -0.95 5.16
N VAL A 21 -17.16 -0.76 3.87
CA VAL A 21 -16.18 -0.39 2.84
C VAL A 21 -16.64 0.87 2.11
N THR A 22 -15.69 1.68 1.65
CA THR A 22 -16.01 2.86 0.84
C THR A 22 -16.22 2.51 -0.63
N GLN A 23 -16.98 3.34 -1.34
CA GLN A 23 -17.14 3.21 -2.79
C GLN A 23 -15.79 3.27 -3.51
N THR A 24 -14.92 4.19 -3.10
CA THR A 24 -13.60 4.38 -3.70
C THR A 24 -12.72 3.13 -3.57
N TYR A 25 -12.66 2.54 -2.37
CA TYR A 25 -11.95 1.28 -2.15
C TYR A 25 -12.47 0.17 -3.07
N MET A 26 -13.79 0.01 -3.17
CA MET A 26 -14.39 -1.04 -4.00
C MET A 26 -14.07 -0.85 -5.49
N GLN A 27 -14.08 0.39 -5.98
CA GLN A 27 -13.67 0.69 -7.36
C GLN A 27 -12.20 0.33 -7.61
N SER A 28 -11.31 0.64 -6.67
CA SER A 28 -9.88 0.30 -6.75
C SER A 28 -9.63 -1.21 -6.78
N ILE A 29 -10.33 -1.97 -5.92
CA ILE A 29 -10.26 -3.43 -5.89
C ILE A 29 -10.75 -4.02 -7.21
N LEU A 30 -11.91 -3.59 -7.70
CA LEU A 30 -12.48 -4.10 -8.94
C LEU A 30 -11.54 -3.84 -10.13
N GLY A 31 -11.02 -2.61 -10.26
CA GLY A 31 -10.06 -2.27 -11.29
C GLY A 31 -8.78 -3.11 -11.20
N SER A 32 -8.29 -3.37 -9.99
CA SER A 32 -7.11 -4.20 -9.76
C SER A 32 -7.35 -5.66 -10.15
N VAL A 33 -8.49 -6.24 -9.77
CA VAL A 33 -8.86 -7.62 -10.15
C VAL A 33 -8.99 -7.77 -11.66
N LEU A 34 -9.61 -6.80 -12.33
CA LEU A 34 -9.77 -6.81 -13.78
C LEU A 34 -8.44 -6.64 -14.53
N SER A 35 -7.50 -5.87 -13.99
CA SER A 35 -6.22 -5.59 -14.63
C SER A 35 -5.09 -6.56 -14.24
N ALA A 36 -5.25 -7.35 -13.17
CA ALA A 36 -4.24 -8.26 -12.65
C ALA A 36 -3.67 -9.24 -13.69
N PRO A 37 -4.49 -9.90 -14.56
CA PRO A 37 -3.94 -10.83 -15.56
C PRO A 37 -3.00 -10.12 -16.56
N HIS A 38 -3.33 -8.88 -16.93
CA HIS A 38 -2.51 -8.06 -17.84
C HIS A 38 -1.19 -7.62 -17.20
N GLN A 39 -1.14 -7.56 -15.86
CA GLN A 39 0.05 -7.25 -15.08
C GLN A 39 0.85 -8.51 -14.69
N GLY A 40 0.39 -9.71 -15.08
CA GLY A 40 1.00 -10.97 -14.64
C GLY A 40 0.90 -11.18 -13.14
N LEU A 41 -0.24 -10.83 -12.55
CA LEU A 41 -0.55 -10.99 -11.13
C LEU A 41 -1.75 -11.89 -10.92
N GLU A 42 -1.75 -12.60 -9.79
CA GLU A 42 -2.92 -13.27 -9.25
C GLU A 42 -3.33 -12.57 -7.96
N LEU A 43 -4.63 -12.33 -7.74
CA LEU A 43 -5.13 -11.62 -6.57
C LEU A 43 -6.17 -12.49 -5.84
N THR A 44 -6.12 -12.48 -4.51
CA THR A 44 -7.18 -12.99 -3.65
C THR A 44 -7.57 -11.91 -2.66
N LEU A 45 -8.85 -11.65 -2.50
CA LEU A 45 -9.36 -10.70 -1.52
C LEU A 45 -9.88 -11.44 -0.29
N SER A 46 -9.42 -11.04 0.89
CA SER A 46 -10.01 -11.41 2.18
C SER A 46 -10.33 -10.18 3.00
N MET A 47 -11.55 -10.16 3.55
CA MET A 47 -12.08 -9.08 4.35
C MET A 47 -12.55 -9.61 5.70
N VAL A 48 -12.21 -8.91 6.78
CA VAL A 48 -12.65 -9.24 8.14
C VAL A 48 -13.24 -7.99 8.77
N GLY A 49 -14.52 -8.03 9.15
CA GLY A 49 -15.20 -6.85 9.70
C GLY A 49 -15.98 -7.01 10.99
N ASN A 50 -15.93 -8.19 11.61
CA ASN A 50 -16.76 -8.53 12.77
C ASN A 50 -16.08 -8.25 14.12
N ASP A 51 -15.05 -7.40 14.15
CA ASP A 51 -14.32 -7.06 15.38
C ASP A 51 -14.00 -5.56 15.44
N ALA A 52 -14.15 -4.97 16.63
CA ALA A 52 -13.85 -3.56 16.89
C ALA A 52 -12.33 -3.30 16.99
N LEU A 53 -11.54 -4.34 17.29
CA LEU A 53 -10.09 -4.23 17.40
C LEU A 53 -9.43 -4.57 16.05
N ILE A 54 -8.99 -3.52 15.34
CA ILE A 54 -8.23 -3.63 14.08
C ILE A 54 -7.04 -4.60 14.22
N THR A 55 -6.37 -4.62 15.37
CA THR A 55 -5.26 -5.55 15.66
C THR A 55 -5.70 -7.01 15.54
N ARG A 56 -6.90 -7.36 16.00
CA ARG A 56 -7.40 -8.74 15.87
C ARG A 56 -7.75 -9.05 14.43
N CYS A 57 -8.42 -8.14 13.71
CA CYS A 57 -8.70 -8.32 12.29
C CYS A 57 -7.43 -8.60 11.48
N ARG A 58 -6.36 -7.83 11.72
CA ARG A 58 -5.07 -8.03 11.06
C ARG A 58 -4.43 -9.38 11.40
N ASN A 59 -4.49 -9.82 12.66
CA ASN A 59 -3.98 -11.13 13.06
C ASN A 59 -4.76 -12.28 12.41
N THR A 60 -6.08 -12.16 12.31
CA THR A 60 -6.92 -13.14 11.60
C THR A 60 -6.55 -13.21 10.12
N LEU A 61 -6.37 -12.07 9.46
CA LEU A 61 -5.96 -12.00 8.06
C LEU A 61 -4.55 -12.59 7.84
N LEU A 62 -3.61 -12.33 8.75
CA LEU A 62 -2.29 -12.98 8.72
C LEU A 62 -2.39 -14.49 8.85
N HIS A 63 -3.22 -14.98 9.76
CA HIS A 63 -3.43 -16.41 9.93
C HIS A 63 -3.99 -17.04 8.66
N GLN A 64 -4.99 -16.42 8.02
CA GLN A 64 -5.53 -16.90 6.73
C GLN A 64 -4.45 -16.91 5.64
N PHE A 65 -3.64 -15.85 5.54
CA PHE A 65 -2.54 -15.78 4.59
C PHE A 65 -1.52 -16.92 4.78
N PHE A 66 -1.12 -17.20 6.03
CA PHE A 66 -0.11 -18.23 6.30
C PHE A 66 -0.66 -19.65 6.24
N SER A 67 -1.83 -19.88 6.80
CA SER A 67 -2.37 -21.22 7.02
C SER A 67 -3.33 -21.69 5.92
N GLN A 68 -3.90 -20.77 5.12
CA GLN A 68 -4.99 -21.07 4.19
C GLN A 68 -4.72 -20.59 2.76
N SER A 69 -3.54 -20.04 2.47
CA SER A 69 -3.19 -19.52 1.16
C SER A 69 -1.75 -19.85 0.75
N HIS A 70 -1.54 -20.03 -0.54
CA HIS A 70 -0.21 -20.14 -1.17
C HIS A 70 0.32 -18.79 -1.69
N ALA A 71 -0.36 -17.68 -1.37
CA ALA A 71 0.00 -16.36 -1.86
C ALA A 71 1.43 -15.97 -1.50
N THR A 72 2.14 -15.36 -2.44
CA THR A 72 3.54 -14.95 -2.28
C THR A 72 3.72 -13.66 -1.47
N HIS A 73 2.69 -12.81 -1.44
CA HIS A 73 2.67 -11.54 -0.72
C HIS A 73 1.32 -11.34 -0.04
N ILE A 74 1.31 -10.60 1.05
CA ILE A 74 0.12 -10.04 1.67
C ILE A 74 0.13 -8.53 1.48
N LEU A 75 -0.98 -7.96 1.04
CA LEU A 75 -1.20 -6.52 0.93
C LEU A 75 -2.26 -6.11 1.95
N PHE A 76 -1.88 -5.38 2.99
CA PHE A 76 -2.87 -4.72 3.85
C PHE A 76 -3.42 -3.49 3.17
N VAL A 77 -4.76 -3.41 3.10
CA VAL A 77 -5.47 -2.23 2.57
C VAL A 77 -6.62 -1.88 3.51
N ASP A 78 -6.65 -0.67 4.05
CA ASP A 78 -7.81 -0.19 4.83
C ASP A 78 -9.03 0.00 3.93
N SER A 79 -10.24 -0.23 4.46
CA SER A 79 -11.49 -0.24 3.69
C SER A 79 -11.93 1.14 3.15
N ASP A 80 -11.20 2.19 3.49
CA ASP A 80 -11.41 3.58 3.06
C ASP A 80 -10.29 4.15 2.18
N ILE A 81 -9.32 3.33 1.80
CA ILE A 81 -8.22 3.74 0.92
C ILE A 81 -8.54 3.40 -0.53
N GLY A 82 -8.55 4.44 -1.36
CA GLY A 82 -8.54 4.34 -2.82
C GLY A 82 -7.12 4.28 -3.38
N PHE A 83 -6.96 3.55 -4.46
CA PHE A 83 -5.70 3.42 -5.21
C PHE A 83 -5.96 3.09 -6.69
N GLN A 84 -4.99 3.40 -7.55
CA GLN A 84 -5.09 3.07 -8.97
C GLN A 84 -4.95 1.56 -9.24
N PRO A 85 -5.60 1.01 -10.28
CA PRO A 85 -5.54 -0.42 -10.61
C PRO A 85 -4.14 -1.00 -10.81
N ASP A 86 -3.17 -0.18 -11.21
CA ASP A 86 -1.76 -0.57 -11.42
C ASP A 86 -0.90 -0.46 -10.15
N ALA A 87 -1.44 0.10 -9.06
CA ALA A 87 -0.69 0.33 -7.83
C ALA A 87 -0.08 -0.96 -7.25
N ILE A 88 -0.83 -2.07 -7.27
CA ILE A 88 -0.34 -3.36 -6.76
C ILE A 88 0.84 -3.85 -7.62
N GLY A 89 0.73 -3.75 -8.95
CA GLY A 89 1.83 -4.09 -9.85
C GLY A 89 3.07 -3.23 -9.63
N ARG A 90 2.89 -1.92 -9.42
CA ARG A 90 3.99 -1.00 -9.07
C ARG A 90 4.69 -1.43 -7.79
N LEU A 91 3.94 -1.79 -6.75
CA LEU A 91 4.50 -2.28 -5.48
C LEU A 91 5.29 -3.59 -5.66
N VAL A 92 4.73 -4.56 -6.37
CA VAL A 92 5.39 -5.85 -6.64
C VAL A 92 6.67 -5.65 -7.48
N ALA A 93 6.65 -4.74 -8.45
CA ALA A 93 7.80 -4.43 -9.31
C ALA A 93 9.01 -3.90 -8.55
N THR A 94 8.84 -3.35 -7.33
CA THR A 94 9.94 -2.91 -6.47
C THR A 94 10.85 -4.04 -6.00
N LYS A 95 10.35 -5.29 -6.00
CA LYS A 95 11.05 -6.50 -5.53
C LYS A 95 11.60 -6.35 -4.10
N LYS A 96 10.89 -5.61 -3.25
CA LYS A 96 11.24 -5.42 -1.83
C LYS A 96 10.35 -6.29 -0.96
N ASP A 97 10.92 -6.78 0.14
CA ASP A 97 10.21 -7.64 1.09
C ASP A 97 9.14 -6.88 1.89
N LEU A 98 9.29 -5.55 2.03
CA LEU A 98 8.32 -4.68 2.70
C LEU A 98 8.28 -3.32 2.01
N VAL A 99 7.09 -2.92 1.56
CA VAL A 99 6.83 -1.62 0.94
C VAL A 99 5.48 -1.10 1.40
N ALA A 100 5.41 0.19 1.71
CA ALA A 100 4.15 0.85 2.00
C ALA A 100 3.82 1.87 0.92
N GLY A 101 2.57 2.00 0.53
CA GLY A 101 2.12 3.16 -0.25
C GLY A 101 1.87 4.33 0.68
N LEU A 102 2.24 5.52 0.22
CA LEU A 102 1.78 6.76 0.81
C LEU A 102 0.33 6.99 0.38
N TYR A 103 -0.53 7.29 1.34
CA TYR A 103 -1.92 7.66 1.09
C TYR A 103 -2.23 8.94 1.88
N PRO A 104 -3.12 9.79 1.35
CA PRO A 104 -3.46 11.03 2.01
C PRO A 104 -4.17 10.75 3.35
N LEU A 105 -3.84 11.56 4.36
CA LEU A 105 -4.63 11.75 5.54
C LEU A 105 -6.02 12.24 5.14
N LYS A 106 -7.03 11.85 5.93
CA LYS A 106 -8.43 12.24 5.70
C LYS A 106 -8.64 13.74 5.80
N ASP A 107 -7.80 14.40 6.59
CA ASP A 107 -7.88 15.82 6.85
C ASP A 107 -7.19 16.65 5.79
N ARG A 108 -7.67 17.89 5.74
CA ARG A 108 -7.38 18.89 4.73
C ARG A 108 -6.67 20.03 5.46
N TYR A 109 -5.43 20.33 5.06
CA TYR A 109 -4.56 21.26 5.77
C TYR A 109 -4.34 22.57 5.00
N TRP A 110 -4.55 23.71 5.66
CA TRP A 110 -4.44 25.07 5.12
C TRP A 110 -3.32 25.79 5.88
N ASP A 111 -2.10 25.27 5.76
CA ASP A 111 -0.92 25.74 6.47
C ASP A 111 0.14 26.27 5.48
N ALA A 112 1.30 26.68 6.00
CA ALA A 112 2.39 27.23 5.20
C ALA A 112 2.91 26.26 4.11
N LEU A 113 2.78 24.94 4.29
CA LEU A 113 3.15 23.97 3.26
C LEU A 113 2.14 23.95 2.11
N THR A 114 0.86 24.11 2.41
CA THR A 114 -0.19 24.25 1.37
C THR A 114 0.03 25.52 0.56
N ASP A 115 0.37 26.63 1.22
CA ASP A 115 0.70 27.89 0.54
C ASP A 115 1.93 27.71 -0.37
N ALA A 116 2.98 27.06 0.14
CA ALA A 116 4.20 26.79 -0.63
C ALA A 116 3.96 25.87 -1.83
N GLN A 117 3.12 24.84 -1.71
CA GLN A 117 2.77 23.94 -2.81
C GLN A 117 1.90 24.64 -3.85
N THR A 118 0.93 25.46 -3.42
CA THR A 118 0.10 26.26 -4.31
C THR A 118 0.94 27.27 -5.10
N GLN A 119 1.91 27.93 -4.47
CA GLN A 119 2.87 28.82 -5.14
C GLN A 119 3.74 28.10 -6.16
N ARG A 120 3.96 26.79 -5.99
CA ARG A 120 4.66 25.92 -6.96
C ARG A 120 3.78 25.41 -8.10
N GLY A 121 2.50 25.81 -8.14
CA GLY A 121 1.55 25.46 -9.20
C GLY A 121 0.72 24.21 -8.94
N GLU A 122 0.79 23.59 -7.76
CA GLU A 122 -0.10 22.50 -7.39
C GLU A 122 -1.53 23.02 -7.17
N PRO A 123 -2.57 22.36 -7.69
CA PRO A 123 -3.95 22.71 -7.40
C PRO A 123 -4.24 22.68 -5.89
N PRO A 124 -5.11 23.55 -5.36
CA PRO A 124 -5.47 23.53 -3.94
C PRO A 124 -6.02 22.17 -3.44
N ALA A 125 -6.62 21.40 -4.34
CA ALA A 125 -7.14 20.06 -4.09
C ALA A 125 -6.04 18.99 -3.90
N THR A 126 -4.81 19.22 -4.31
CA THR A 126 -3.65 18.35 -4.04
C THR A 126 -2.72 18.99 -3.01
N ALA A 127 -2.52 20.32 -3.09
CA ALA A 127 -1.65 21.09 -2.20
C ALA A 127 -2.03 20.99 -0.70
N SER A 128 -3.32 20.77 -0.44
CA SER A 128 -3.84 20.66 0.92
C SER A 128 -3.80 19.24 1.51
N LEU A 129 -3.38 18.24 0.73
CA LEU A 129 -3.22 16.87 1.21
C LEU A 129 -1.95 16.74 2.03
N ARG A 130 -2.02 15.92 3.07
CA ARG A 130 -0.86 15.40 3.80
C ARG A 130 -0.89 13.90 3.69
N TYR A 131 0.25 13.23 3.67
CA TYR A 131 0.33 11.78 3.50
C TYR A 131 0.85 11.09 4.77
N VAL A 132 0.33 9.89 5.06
CA VAL A 132 0.78 9.11 6.22
C VAL A 132 2.23 8.66 6.04
N GLY A 133 3.12 9.06 6.95
CA GLY A 133 4.56 8.74 6.85
C GLY A 133 5.37 9.76 6.05
N GLU A 134 4.83 10.97 5.83
CA GLU A 134 5.62 12.10 5.33
C GLU A 134 6.86 12.34 6.17
N CYS A 135 8.00 12.49 5.50
CA CYS A 135 9.26 12.95 6.06
C CYS A 135 9.87 13.99 5.12
N GLU A 136 10.74 14.87 5.62
CA GLU A 136 11.37 15.94 4.81
C GLU A 136 12.04 15.39 3.54
N ARG A 137 12.66 14.20 3.63
CA ARG A 137 13.29 13.51 2.50
C ARG A 137 12.33 13.17 1.36
N LEU A 138 11.04 13.03 1.63
CA LEU A 138 10.01 12.79 0.62
C LEU A 138 9.81 14.01 -0.28
N HIS A 139 9.96 15.22 0.26
CA HIS A 139 9.85 16.49 -0.47
C HIS A 139 11.14 16.86 -1.22
N GLU A 140 12.29 16.35 -0.77
CA GLU A 140 13.59 16.50 -1.45
C GLU A 140 13.81 15.47 -2.57
N ALA A 141 13.11 14.33 -2.52
CA ALA A 141 13.21 13.29 -3.53
C ALA A 141 12.66 13.80 -4.86
N THR A 142 13.56 14.10 -5.79
CA THR A 142 13.22 14.39 -7.18
C THR A 142 12.58 13.14 -7.80
N PRO A 143 11.44 13.23 -8.51
CA PRO A 143 10.88 12.09 -9.21
C PRO A 143 11.91 11.54 -10.21
N ALA A 144 12.42 10.34 -9.96
CA ALA A 144 13.35 9.68 -10.87
C ALA A 144 12.55 9.11 -12.06
N GLY A 145 12.22 9.96 -13.04
CA GLY A 145 11.53 9.57 -14.27
C GLY A 145 10.12 8.99 -14.06
N ASN A 146 9.58 8.32 -15.09
CA ASN A 146 8.24 7.70 -15.12
C ASN A 146 8.07 6.48 -14.17
N GLY A 147 8.88 6.39 -13.11
CA GLY A 147 8.84 5.32 -12.11
C GLY A 147 8.57 5.89 -10.72
N ALA A 148 7.83 5.14 -9.90
CA ALA A 148 7.56 5.56 -8.53
C ALA A 148 8.86 5.73 -7.74
N SER A 149 9.09 6.91 -7.17
CA SER A 149 10.26 7.18 -6.34
C SER A 149 10.12 6.47 -4.99
N LEU A 150 11.00 5.51 -4.74
CA LEU A 150 11.13 4.84 -3.46
C LEU A 150 11.89 5.76 -2.51
N VAL A 151 11.28 6.08 -1.36
CA VAL A 151 11.96 6.83 -0.30
C VAL A 151 12.15 5.89 0.89
N GLU A 152 13.28 5.97 1.57
CA GLU A 152 13.49 5.25 2.83
C GLU A 152 12.94 6.10 3.98
N ALA A 153 12.01 5.54 4.76
CA ALA A 153 11.41 6.22 5.90
C ALA A 153 11.55 5.42 7.19
N GLY A 154 11.65 6.12 8.31
CA GLY A 154 11.66 5.49 9.64
C GLY A 154 10.30 4.89 10.03
N TYR A 155 9.22 5.32 9.39
CA TYR A 155 7.84 4.90 9.65
C TYR A 155 6.99 5.03 8.38
N ALA A 156 6.03 4.13 8.18
CA ALA A 156 4.99 4.29 7.16
C ALA A 156 3.65 3.80 7.69
N GLY A 157 2.56 4.36 7.17
CA GLY A 157 1.21 3.90 7.48
C GLY A 157 1.02 2.44 7.09
N THR A 158 0.33 1.68 7.93
CA THR A 158 0.05 0.27 7.65
C THR A 158 -1.19 0.04 6.80
N GLY A 159 -1.93 1.11 6.48
CA GLY A 159 -3.19 1.05 5.74
C GLY A 159 -3.02 0.73 4.25
N PHE A 160 -1.81 0.85 3.70
CA PHE A 160 -1.48 0.35 2.37
C PHE A 160 -0.07 -0.22 2.37
N MET A 161 0.08 -1.51 2.68
CA MET A 161 1.40 -2.11 2.91
C MET A 161 1.50 -3.52 2.36
N LEU A 162 2.46 -3.72 1.44
CA LEU A 162 2.82 -5.00 0.86
C LEU A 162 3.97 -5.64 1.65
N ILE A 163 3.78 -6.89 2.03
CA ILE A 163 4.79 -7.71 2.70
C ILE A 163 4.97 -9.00 1.91
N SER A 164 6.21 -9.31 1.53
CA SER A 164 6.55 -10.62 0.96
C SER A 164 6.48 -11.70 2.03
N ARG A 165 6.01 -12.90 1.67
CA ARG A 165 6.06 -14.08 2.56
C ARG A 165 7.48 -14.34 3.10
N ARG A 166 8.53 -13.98 2.34
CA ARG A 166 9.92 -14.14 2.77
C ARG A 166 10.32 -13.21 3.92
N ALA A 167 9.61 -12.09 4.11
CA ALA A 167 9.89 -11.08 5.12
C ALA A 167 9.76 -11.63 6.56
N GLU A 168 9.02 -12.74 6.77
CA GLU A 168 8.93 -13.40 8.08
C GLU A 168 10.30 -13.77 8.66
N ARG A 169 11.27 -14.13 7.82
CA ARG A 169 12.65 -14.43 8.27
C ARG A 169 13.41 -13.18 8.73
N PHE A 170 12.99 -12.00 8.27
CA PHE A 170 13.67 -10.73 8.49
C PHE A 170 13.32 -10.12 9.86
N CYS A 171 12.05 -10.13 10.25
CA CYS A 171 11.61 -9.59 11.55
C CYS A 171 12.10 -10.40 12.76
N ALA A 172 12.39 -11.70 12.58
CA ALA A 172 12.85 -12.56 13.67
C ALA A 172 14.37 -12.47 13.96
N THR A 173 15.18 -11.93 13.05
CA THR A 173 16.65 -12.06 13.13
C THR A 173 17.43 -10.75 13.26
N ARG A 174 16.85 -9.59 12.94
CA ARG A 174 17.48 -8.28 13.19
C ARG A 174 16.41 -7.23 13.54
N GLY A 175 16.64 -6.48 14.63
CA GLY A 175 15.84 -5.32 15.01
C GLY A 175 15.62 -4.40 13.80
N GLY A 176 14.34 -4.10 13.53
CA GLY A 176 13.83 -3.53 12.29
C GLY A 176 14.66 -2.38 11.72
N ARG A 177 15.15 -2.56 10.49
CA ARG A 177 15.57 -1.47 9.62
C ARG A 177 14.93 -1.65 8.25
N GLY A 178 14.26 -0.61 7.79
CA GLY A 178 13.92 -0.41 6.37
C GLY A 178 12.45 -0.64 6.03
N ILE A 179 11.59 0.34 6.36
CA ILE A 179 10.31 0.52 5.68
C ILE A 179 10.55 1.54 4.56
N ARG A 180 10.24 1.18 3.30
CA ARG A 180 10.42 2.08 2.16
C ARG A 180 9.07 2.49 1.57
N PRO A 181 8.57 3.69 1.87
CA PRO A 181 7.36 4.21 1.23
C PRO A 181 7.53 4.39 -0.29
N VAL A 182 6.45 4.11 -1.01
CA VAL A 182 6.23 4.39 -2.42
C VAL A 182 5.17 5.47 -2.53
N ARG A 183 5.45 6.53 -3.29
CA ARG A 183 4.45 7.54 -3.62
C ARG A 183 3.51 6.99 -4.71
N LEU A 184 2.24 6.79 -4.37
CA LEU A 184 1.21 6.46 -5.34
C LEU A 184 0.68 7.79 -5.89
N HIS A 185 1.03 8.10 -7.13
CA HIS A 185 0.39 9.21 -7.85
C HIS A 185 -0.97 8.75 -8.38
N ASP A 186 -1.91 9.70 -8.37
CA ASP A 186 -3.25 9.62 -8.98
C ASP A 186 -3.18 9.40 -10.49
#